data_AF-A0A0F9H0Z7-F1
#
_entry.id   AF-A0A0F9H0Z7-F1
#
_cell.length_a   1.000
_cell.length_b   1.000
_cell.length_c   1.000
_cell.angle_alpha   90.00
_cell.angle_beta   90.00
_cell.angle_gamma   90.00
#
_symmetry.space_group_name_H-M   'P 1'
#
loop_
_entity.id
_entity.type
_entity.pdbx_description
1 polymer ?
#
loop_
_entity_poly.entity_id
_entity_poly.type
_entity_poly.pdbx_seq_one_letter_code
_entity_poly.pdbx_strand_id
1 'polypeptide(L)'
;MGIKICLGFIFLLLVIPTIISQQEDIRFYSELNTNTTVYEKCRINGALCGADFACNLTTLYPNQSFVIDSVIMVRGITYYNLTLNKSQINVNGIYENTVDCGNTTSFGSNTFFFQITPNGSVPFDEAQGLIIIVSIFVIIIGSCFCIYLGIKIRNEVVSIILISFAVILAVFALGMTLNIIELAFGTFSGIINNYSALYILFVALVGAGVISLIVYLVKISLELYWKNRGASKETFDEQF
;
A
#
# COMPACT_ATOMS: atom_id res chain seq x y z
N MET A 1 10.75 22.84 -25.82
CA MET A 1 9.51 22.03 -25.96
C MET A 1 9.45 20.86 -24.96
N GLY A 2 10.55 20.14 -24.70
CA GLY A 2 10.54 18.95 -23.80
C GLY A 2 10.06 19.18 -22.36
N ILE A 3 10.39 20.30 -21.71
CA ILE A 3 10.01 20.56 -20.31
C ILE A 3 8.49 20.66 -20.10
N LYS A 4 7.76 21.26 -21.04
CA LYS A 4 6.29 21.37 -20.96
C LYS A 4 5.60 20.00 -21.09
N ILE A 5 6.19 19.09 -21.86
CA ILE A 5 5.69 17.72 -22.03
C ILE A 5 5.91 16.91 -20.74
N CYS A 6 7.09 17.05 -20.10
CA CYS A 6 7.34 16.44 -18.79
C CYS A 6 6.34 16.89 -17.72
N LEU A 7 6.09 18.20 -17.62
CA LEU A 7 5.16 18.75 -16.64
C LEU A 7 3.71 18.27 -16.86
N GLY A 8 3.28 18.17 -18.13
CA GLY A 8 1.97 17.60 -18.46
C GLY A 8 1.86 16.11 -18.09
N PHE A 9 2.92 15.34 -18.28
CA PHE A 9 2.96 13.92 -17.93
C PHE A 9 2.93 13.70 -16.40
N ILE A 10 3.65 14.53 -15.63
CA ILE A 10 3.60 14.53 -14.16
C ILE A 10 2.21 14.89 -13.66
N PHE A 11 1.54 15.86 -14.29
CA PHE A 11 0.19 16.25 -13.91
C PHE A 11 -0.84 15.15 -14.24
N LEU A 12 -0.70 14.48 -15.39
CA LEU A 12 -1.55 13.33 -15.76
C LEU A 12 -1.38 12.18 -14.74
N LEU A 13 -0.14 11.90 -14.34
CA LEU A 13 0.21 10.92 -13.29
C LEU A 13 -0.50 11.18 -11.96
N LEU A 14 -0.74 12.45 -11.61
CA LEU A 14 -1.37 12.84 -10.35
C LEU A 14 -2.90 12.72 -10.35
N VAL A 15 -3.54 12.71 -11.53
CA VAL A 15 -5.01 12.79 -11.65
C VAL A 15 -5.67 11.41 -11.81
N ILE A 16 -4.93 10.42 -12.32
CA ILE A 16 -5.43 9.05 -12.58
C ILE A 16 -5.98 8.31 -11.33
N PRO A 17 -5.50 8.50 -10.08
CA PRO A 17 -5.96 7.69 -8.95
C PRO A 17 -7.39 7.96 -8.44
N THR A 18 -8.19 8.80 -9.10
CA THR A 18 -9.45 9.33 -8.51
C THR A 18 -10.71 8.51 -8.78
N ILE A 19 -10.62 7.33 -9.40
CA ILE A 19 -11.78 6.47 -9.65
C ILE A 19 -11.94 5.51 -8.45
N ILE A 20 -12.91 5.82 -7.58
CA ILE A 20 -13.19 5.09 -6.35
C ILE A 20 -14.06 3.86 -6.67
N SER A 21 -13.62 2.67 -6.27
CA SER A 21 -14.41 1.43 -6.26
C SER A 21 -15.39 1.43 -5.07
N GLN A 22 -16.58 0.86 -5.27
CA GLN A 22 -17.49 0.54 -4.17
C GLN A 22 -17.01 -0.75 -3.51
N GLN A 23 -16.22 -0.61 -2.45
CA GLN A 23 -15.73 -1.74 -1.66
C GLN A 23 -16.82 -2.21 -0.69
N GLU A 24 -17.08 -3.51 -0.64
CA GLU A 24 -17.88 -4.12 0.43
C GLU A 24 -17.25 -3.80 1.79
N ASP A 25 -18.09 -3.54 2.80
CA ASP A 25 -17.63 -3.19 4.16
C ASP A 25 -17.08 -4.44 4.86
N ILE A 26 -15.85 -4.82 4.52
CA ILE A 26 -15.11 -5.90 5.18
C ILE A 26 -14.72 -5.42 6.58
N ARG A 27 -15.33 -6.04 7.58
CA ARG A 27 -15.18 -5.60 8.97
C ARG A 27 -13.82 -5.93 9.57
N PHE A 28 -13.26 -7.08 9.22
CA PHE A 28 -11.94 -7.51 9.68
C PHE A 28 -11.33 -8.59 8.77
N TYR A 29 -10.02 -8.80 8.95
CA TYR A 29 -9.23 -9.78 8.22
C TYR A 29 -8.65 -10.80 9.20
N SER A 30 -8.54 -12.06 8.77
CA SER A 30 -7.90 -13.09 9.58
C SER A 30 -7.04 -14.03 8.74
N GLU A 31 -6.03 -14.60 9.38
CA GLU A 31 -5.06 -15.47 8.74
C GLU A 31 -5.63 -16.87 8.55
N LEU A 32 -5.41 -17.43 7.36
CA LEU A 32 -5.82 -18.79 7.00
C LEU A 32 -5.26 -19.82 8.01
N ASN A 33 -6.07 -20.83 8.37
CA ASN A 33 -5.69 -21.88 9.31
C ASN A 33 -5.32 -21.39 10.73
N THR A 34 -5.80 -20.21 11.14
CA THR A 34 -5.73 -19.73 12.51
C THR A 34 -7.11 -19.78 13.18
N ASN A 35 -7.14 -19.76 14.51
CA ASN A 35 -8.41 -19.63 15.22
C ASN A 35 -8.81 -18.16 15.19
N THR A 36 -10.06 -17.88 14.82
CA THR A 36 -10.56 -16.52 14.67
C THR A 36 -11.79 -16.34 15.53
N THR A 37 -11.78 -15.33 16.38
CA THR A 37 -12.94 -14.99 17.20
C THR A 37 -13.75 -13.89 16.52
N VAL A 38 -14.99 -14.19 16.19
CA VAL A 38 -15.96 -13.23 15.67
C VAL A 38 -16.57 -12.49 16.85
N TYR A 39 -16.60 -11.16 16.79
CA TYR A 39 -17.20 -10.30 17.83
C TYR A 39 -18.33 -9.46 17.24
N GLU A 40 -19.51 -9.54 17.85
CA GLU A 40 -20.66 -8.71 17.46
C GLU A 40 -21.22 -7.94 18.66
N LYS A 41 -21.48 -6.65 18.45
CA LYS A 41 -22.24 -5.86 19.43
C LYS A 41 -23.73 -6.07 19.18
N CYS A 42 -24.45 -6.59 20.17
CA CYS A 42 -25.90 -6.73 20.03
C CYS A 42 -26.58 -5.37 20.12
N ARG A 43 -27.20 -4.93 19.02
CA ARG A 43 -28.03 -3.74 18.94
C ARG A 43 -29.34 -4.03 18.21
N ILE A 44 -30.47 -3.65 18.80
CA ILE A 44 -31.80 -3.75 18.19
C ILE A 44 -32.44 -2.36 18.25
N ASN A 45 -32.86 -1.85 17.09
CA ASN A 45 -33.41 -0.49 16.95
C ASN A 45 -32.49 0.60 17.54
N GLY A 46 -31.17 0.43 17.42
CA GLY A 46 -30.16 1.35 17.94
C GLY A 46 -29.84 1.24 19.43
N ALA A 47 -30.64 0.51 20.22
CA ALA A 47 -30.40 0.26 21.65
C ALA A 47 -29.52 -0.98 21.86
N LEU A 48 -28.71 -0.98 22.93
CA LEU A 48 -27.94 -2.17 23.34
C LEU A 48 -28.87 -3.25 23.90
N CYS A 49 -28.62 -4.50 23.53
CA CYS A 49 -29.42 -5.62 24.03
C CYS A 49 -29.22 -5.88 25.53
N GLY A 50 -30.29 -6.33 26.18
CA GLY A 50 -30.29 -6.78 27.57
C GLY A 50 -29.57 -8.11 27.79
N ALA A 51 -29.59 -8.59 29.04
CA ALA A 51 -28.98 -9.87 29.40
C ALA A 51 -29.82 -11.10 29.01
N ASP A 52 -31.09 -10.87 28.66
CA ASP A 52 -32.08 -11.85 28.25
C ASP A 52 -32.03 -12.19 26.75
N PHE A 53 -31.19 -11.50 25.97
CA PHE A 53 -31.00 -11.78 24.56
C PHE A 53 -30.09 -12.97 24.33
N ALA A 54 -30.44 -13.81 23.37
CA ALA A 54 -29.55 -14.81 22.79
C ALA A 54 -29.20 -14.39 21.36
N CYS A 55 -27.93 -14.56 20.98
CA CYS A 55 -27.45 -14.29 19.64
C CYS A 55 -26.90 -15.58 19.04
N ASN A 56 -27.35 -15.90 17.83
CA ASN A 56 -26.85 -17.01 17.03
C ASN A 56 -26.05 -16.46 15.85
N LEU A 57 -24.93 -17.11 15.55
CA LEU A 57 -24.11 -16.80 14.38
C LEU A 57 -24.26 -17.90 13.33
N THR A 58 -24.57 -17.47 12.12
CA THR A 58 -24.49 -18.28 10.91
C THR A 58 -23.36 -17.72 10.06
N THR A 59 -22.44 -18.58 9.63
CA THR A 59 -21.30 -18.20 8.79
C THR A 59 -21.32 -19.04 7.52
N LEU A 60 -21.25 -18.37 6.38
CA LEU A 60 -21.18 -18.98 5.06
C LEU A 60 -19.74 -18.90 4.52
N TYR A 61 -19.33 -19.97 3.85
CA TYR A 61 -18.12 -20.00 3.04
C TYR A 61 -18.28 -19.04 1.83
N PRO A 62 -17.17 -18.67 1.16
CA PRO A 62 -17.21 -17.88 -0.07
C PRO A 62 -18.07 -18.49 -1.19
N ASN A 63 -18.28 -19.81 -1.16
CA ASN A 63 -19.15 -20.54 -2.10
C ASN A 63 -20.62 -20.65 -1.63
N GLN A 64 -21.02 -19.89 -0.61
CA GLN A 64 -22.37 -19.86 -0.04
C GLN A 64 -22.81 -21.15 0.68
N SER A 65 -21.89 -22.07 0.99
CA SER A 65 -22.18 -23.23 1.84
C SER A 65 -21.96 -22.91 3.33
N PHE A 66 -22.65 -23.60 4.24
CA PHE A 66 -22.56 -23.32 5.67
C PHE A 66 -21.22 -23.79 6.27
N VAL A 67 -20.53 -22.89 6.96
CA VAL A 67 -19.43 -23.20 7.89
C VAL A 67 -20.00 -23.63 9.23
N ILE A 68 -20.93 -22.81 9.73
CA ILE A 68 -21.74 -23.04 10.92
C ILE A 68 -23.14 -22.49 10.65
N ASP A 69 -24.14 -23.15 11.22
CA ASP A 69 -25.55 -22.79 11.07
C ASP A 69 -26.16 -22.54 12.45
N SER A 70 -26.58 -21.30 12.69
CA SER A 70 -27.28 -20.83 13.88
C SER A 70 -26.66 -21.27 15.22
N VAL A 71 -25.34 -21.14 15.35
CA VAL A 71 -24.63 -21.53 16.58
C VAL A 71 -24.71 -20.40 17.60
N ILE A 72 -25.12 -20.73 18.82
CA ILE A 72 -25.23 -19.75 19.92
C ILE A 72 -23.85 -19.17 20.27
N MET A 73 -23.79 -17.84 20.31
CA MET A 73 -22.58 -17.10 20.69
C MET A 73 -22.47 -16.98 22.21
N VAL A 74 -21.24 -16.89 22.72
CA VAL A 74 -20.97 -16.66 24.15
C VAL A 74 -21.15 -15.19 24.47
N ARG A 75 -21.97 -14.92 25.49
CA ARG A 75 -22.26 -13.56 25.95
C ARG A 75 -21.09 -12.98 26.75
N GLY A 76 -20.55 -11.86 26.26
CA GLY A 76 -19.69 -10.95 27.03
C GLY A 76 -20.49 -9.86 27.74
N ILE A 77 -19.82 -8.76 28.13
CA ILE A 77 -20.49 -7.64 28.80
C ILE A 77 -21.27 -6.78 27.79
N THR A 78 -20.65 -6.45 26.65
CA THR A 78 -21.21 -5.53 25.63
C THR A 78 -21.20 -6.13 24.21
N TYR A 79 -20.79 -7.39 24.09
CA TYR A 79 -20.63 -8.09 22.83
C TYR A 79 -20.91 -9.58 23.01
N TYR A 80 -21.18 -10.24 21.90
CA TYR A 80 -21.23 -11.70 21.79
C TYR A 80 -20.04 -12.15 20.97
N ASN A 81 -19.47 -13.29 21.33
CA ASN A 81 -18.35 -13.85 20.58
C ASN A 81 -18.53 -15.33 20.26
N LEU A 82 -17.90 -15.75 19.16
CA LEU A 82 -17.76 -17.16 18.82
C LEU A 82 -16.39 -17.36 18.19
N THR A 83 -15.62 -18.33 18.71
CA THR A 83 -14.35 -18.71 18.12
C THR A 83 -14.58 -19.77 17.06
N LEU A 84 -14.23 -19.44 15.83
CA LEU A 84 -14.16 -20.36 14.71
C LEU A 84 -12.80 -21.08 14.74
N ASN A 85 -12.84 -22.40 14.56
CA ASN A 85 -11.66 -23.25 14.58
C ASN A 85 -10.91 -23.21 13.23
N LYS A 86 -9.62 -23.55 13.26
CA LYS A 86 -8.77 -23.67 12.06
C LYS A 86 -9.38 -24.51 10.92
N SER A 87 -10.11 -25.57 11.26
CA SER A 87 -10.76 -26.45 10.28
C SER A 87 -11.97 -25.83 9.60
N GLN A 88 -12.58 -24.81 10.21
CA GLN A 88 -13.72 -24.05 9.69
C GLN A 88 -13.26 -22.86 8.83
N ILE A 89 -12.00 -22.47 8.97
CA ILE A 89 -11.37 -21.33 8.29
C ILE A 89 -10.17 -21.83 7.48
N ASN A 90 -10.43 -22.77 6.58
CA ASN A 90 -9.41 -23.40 5.73
C ASN A 90 -9.54 -23.02 4.24
N VAL A 91 -10.50 -22.17 3.89
CA VAL A 91 -10.68 -21.63 2.53
C VAL A 91 -10.41 -20.12 2.54
N ASN A 92 -9.57 -19.65 1.62
CA ASN A 92 -9.37 -18.21 1.41
C ASN A 92 -10.60 -17.59 0.75
N GLY A 93 -10.99 -16.39 1.18
CA GLY A 93 -12.08 -15.63 0.57
C GLY A 93 -12.91 -14.83 1.57
N ILE A 94 -14.00 -14.25 1.07
CA ILE A 94 -14.93 -13.45 1.85
C ILE A 94 -16.01 -14.38 2.45
N TYR A 95 -16.17 -14.31 3.75
CA TYR A 95 -17.16 -15.05 4.52
C TYR A 95 -18.29 -14.10 4.90
N GLU A 96 -19.52 -14.54 4.63
CA GLU A 96 -20.73 -13.83 5.03
C GLU A 96 -21.17 -14.33 6.40
N ASN A 97 -21.44 -13.40 7.31
CA ASN A 97 -21.89 -13.69 8.65
C ASN A 97 -23.21 -13.03 8.89
N THR A 98 -24.17 -13.82 9.36
CA THR A 98 -25.46 -13.33 9.81
C THR A 98 -25.55 -13.58 11.31
N VAL A 99 -25.72 -12.52 12.08
CA VAL A 99 -25.97 -12.61 13.53
C VAL A 99 -27.43 -12.28 13.79
N ASP A 100 -28.17 -13.29 14.23
CA ASP A 100 -29.56 -13.16 14.64
C ASP A 100 -29.62 -13.09 16.17
N CYS A 101 -30.03 -11.94 16.68
CA CYS A 101 -30.19 -11.70 18.10
C CYS A 101 -31.66 -11.49 18.45
N GLY A 102 -32.15 -12.18 19.47
CA GLY A 102 -33.52 -12.01 19.91
C GLY A 102 -33.79 -12.50 21.33
N ASN A 103 -34.95 -12.09 21.82
CA ASN A 103 -35.58 -12.63 23.02
C ASN A 103 -37.05 -12.96 22.68
N THR A 104 -37.93 -13.08 23.67
CA THR A 104 -39.35 -13.39 23.43
C THR A 104 -40.15 -12.24 22.80
N THR A 105 -39.63 -11.01 22.79
CA THR A 105 -40.39 -9.81 22.40
C THR A 105 -39.79 -9.02 21.24
N SER A 106 -38.48 -9.13 21.01
CA SER A 106 -37.72 -8.35 20.06
C SER A 106 -36.71 -9.22 19.32
N PHE A 107 -36.59 -8.99 18.02
CA PHE A 107 -35.66 -9.71 17.14
C PHE A 107 -34.93 -8.69 16.26
N GLY A 108 -33.66 -8.95 15.98
CA GLY A 108 -32.84 -8.20 15.05
C GLY A 108 -31.82 -9.10 14.37
N SER A 109 -31.46 -8.75 13.15
CA SER A 109 -30.46 -9.45 12.36
C SER A 109 -29.44 -8.45 11.83
N ASN A 110 -28.16 -8.83 11.84
CA ASN A 110 -27.08 -8.04 11.24
C ASN A 110 -26.22 -8.93 10.36
N THR A 111 -26.01 -8.52 9.12
CA THR A 111 -25.14 -9.19 8.15
C THR A 111 -23.85 -8.39 7.98
N PHE A 112 -22.71 -9.07 8.04
CA PHE A 112 -21.42 -8.46 7.76
C PHE A 112 -20.45 -9.45 7.15
N PHE A 113 -19.40 -8.91 6.53
CA PHE A 113 -18.39 -9.69 5.84
C PHE A 113 -17.06 -9.63 6.61
N PHE A 114 -16.36 -10.75 6.68
CA PHE A 114 -14.94 -10.78 7.01
C PHE A 114 -14.19 -11.54 5.93
N GLN A 115 -12.90 -11.25 5.78
CA GLN A 115 -12.09 -11.92 4.77
C GLN A 115 -10.96 -12.72 5.39
N ILE A 116 -10.80 -13.94 4.90
CA ILE A 116 -9.66 -14.80 5.22
C ILE A 116 -8.63 -14.67 4.12
N THR A 117 -7.43 -14.28 4.51
CA THR A 117 -6.28 -14.14 3.63
C THR A 117 -5.14 -15.03 4.09
N PRO A 118 -4.19 -15.39 3.21
CA PRO A 118 -3.06 -16.25 3.57
C PRO A 118 -2.28 -15.79 4.80
N ASN A 119 -2.19 -14.47 5.01
CA ASN A 119 -1.38 -13.86 6.08
C ASN A 119 -2.19 -12.99 7.06
N GLY A 120 -3.52 -12.96 6.93
CA GLY A 120 -4.38 -12.05 7.72
C GLY A 120 -4.24 -10.57 7.37
N SER A 121 -3.50 -10.22 6.32
CA SER A 121 -3.39 -8.86 5.80
C SER A 121 -4.58 -8.48 4.93
N VAL A 122 -4.86 -7.17 4.85
CA VAL A 122 -5.82 -6.60 3.89
C VAL A 122 -5.35 -6.94 2.47
N PRO A 123 -6.12 -7.68 1.65
CA PRO A 123 -5.76 -7.93 0.27
C PRO A 123 -5.95 -6.63 -0.53
N PHE A 124 -5.21 -6.51 -1.63
CA PHE A 124 -5.47 -5.44 -2.56
C PHE A 124 -6.87 -5.63 -3.16
N ASP A 125 -7.70 -4.61 -3.05
CA ASP A 125 -8.90 -4.51 -3.88
C ASP A 125 -8.46 -4.57 -5.36
N GLU A 126 -9.20 -5.26 -6.22
CA GLU A 126 -8.85 -5.42 -7.64
C GLU A 126 -8.63 -4.06 -8.32
N ALA A 127 -9.44 -3.07 -7.95
CA ALA A 127 -9.31 -1.69 -8.41
C ALA A 127 -8.00 -1.04 -7.92
N GLN A 128 -7.66 -1.23 -6.64
CA GLN A 128 -6.41 -0.73 -6.07
C GLN A 128 -5.19 -1.42 -6.72
N GLY A 129 -5.27 -2.73 -6.92
CA GLY A 129 -4.24 -3.51 -7.61
C GLY A 129 -3.97 -2.98 -9.02
N LEU A 130 -5.02 -2.69 -9.80
CA LEU A 130 -4.89 -2.12 -11.13
C LEU A 130 -4.27 -0.71 -11.08
N ILE A 131 -4.70 0.16 -10.16
CA ILE A 131 -4.12 1.50 -10.00
C ILE A 131 -2.63 1.40 -9.67
N ILE A 132 -2.23 0.48 -8.78
CA ILE A 132 -0.84 0.29 -8.39
C ILE A 132 0.00 -0.22 -9.58
N ILE A 133 -0.49 -1.22 -10.32
CA ILE A 133 0.18 -1.75 -11.51
C ILE A 133 0.37 -0.66 -12.56
N VAL A 134 -0.68 0.12 -12.85
CA VAL A 134 -0.61 1.26 -13.78
C VAL A 134 0.43 2.27 -13.29
N SER A 135 0.42 2.60 -11.99
CA SER A 135 1.38 3.54 -11.39
C SER A 135 2.83 3.08 -11.58
N ILE A 136 3.11 1.79 -11.33
CA ILE A 136 4.44 1.19 -11.55
C ILE A 136 4.83 1.29 -13.03
N PHE A 137 3.93 0.92 -13.94
CA PHE A 137 4.20 0.96 -15.38
C PHE A 137 4.53 2.37 -15.85
N VAL A 138 3.79 3.39 -15.36
CA VAL A 138 4.06 4.77 -15.71
C VAL A 138 5.39 5.26 -15.13
N ILE A 139 5.78 4.83 -13.93
CA ILE A 139 7.11 5.14 -13.36
C ILE A 139 8.23 4.52 -14.21
N ILE A 140 8.05 3.28 -14.69
CA ILE A 140 9.02 2.61 -15.58
C ILE A 140 9.15 3.37 -16.90
N ILE A 141 8.03 3.73 -17.54
CA ILE A 141 8.05 4.55 -18.76
C ILE A 141 8.73 5.90 -18.52
N GLY A 142 8.39 6.56 -17.41
CA GLY A 142 9.01 7.83 -17.00
C GLY A 142 10.52 7.71 -16.81
N SER A 143 10.98 6.63 -16.18
CA SER A 143 12.41 6.32 -16.04
C SER A 143 13.09 6.14 -17.40
N CYS A 144 12.54 5.30 -18.28
CA CYS A 144 13.08 5.10 -19.63
C CYS A 144 13.15 6.42 -20.43
N PHE A 145 12.12 7.26 -20.30
CA PHE A 145 12.07 8.57 -20.94
C PHE A 145 13.14 9.53 -20.39
N CYS A 146 13.37 9.56 -19.08
CA CYS A 146 14.44 10.33 -18.47
C CYS A 146 15.83 9.86 -18.93
N ILE A 147 16.07 8.56 -19.06
CA ILE A 147 17.33 8.02 -19.62
C ILE A 147 17.51 8.50 -21.07
N TYR A 148 16.47 8.36 -21.89
CA TYR A 148 16.51 8.80 -23.30
C TYR A 148 16.83 10.29 -23.43
N LEU A 149 16.19 11.15 -22.63
CA LEU A 149 16.47 12.58 -22.62
C LEU A 149 17.88 12.87 -22.10
N GLY A 150 18.33 12.17 -21.05
CA GLY A 150 19.66 12.28 -20.50
C GLY A 150 20.73 12.07 -21.56
N ILE A 151 20.62 11.01 -22.36
CA ILE A 151 21.58 10.69 -23.43
C ILE A 151 21.54 11.73 -24.57
N LYS A 152 20.37 12.31 -24.85
CA LYS A 152 20.20 13.26 -25.97
C LYS A 152 20.68 14.68 -25.66
N ILE A 153 20.72 15.07 -24.38
CA ILE A 153 21.10 16.42 -23.96
C ILE A 153 22.62 16.58 -24.01
N ARG A 154 23.11 17.61 -24.70
CA ARG A 154 24.56 17.92 -24.80
C ARG A 154 25.18 18.43 -23.51
N ASN A 155 24.38 18.94 -22.57
CA ASN A 155 24.89 19.43 -21.30
C ASN A 155 25.13 18.23 -20.36
N GLU A 156 26.41 17.92 -20.11
CA GLU A 156 26.85 16.79 -19.30
C GLU A 156 26.24 16.79 -17.90
N VAL A 157 26.16 17.96 -17.25
CA VAL A 157 25.61 18.09 -15.89
C VAL A 157 24.13 17.71 -15.89
N VAL A 158 23.35 18.24 -16.83
CA VAL A 158 21.91 17.93 -16.94
C VAL A 158 21.69 16.46 -17.31
N SER A 159 22.54 15.91 -18.17
CA SER A 159 22.52 14.49 -18.54
C SER A 159 22.71 13.58 -17.32
N ILE A 160 23.74 13.83 -16.51
CA ILE A 160 24.03 13.06 -15.29
C ILE A 160 22.87 13.13 -14.30
N ILE A 161 22.26 14.30 -14.12
CA ILE A 161 21.10 14.48 -13.22
C ILE A 161 19.92 13.63 -13.68
N LEU A 162 19.56 13.70 -14.97
CA LEU A 162 18.43 12.96 -15.51
C LEU A 162 18.63 11.45 -15.47
N ILE A 163 19.84 10.97 -15.78
CA ILE A 163 20.18 9.55 -15.71
C ILE A 163 20.11 9.07 -14.25
N SER A 164 20.67 9.83 -13.31
CA SER A 164 20.61 9.50 -11.89
C SER A 164 19.16 9.43 -11.40
N PHE A 165 18.35 10.43 -11.75
CA PHE A 165 16.93 10.44 -11.39
C PHE A 165 16.16 9.25 -11.97
N ALA A 166 16.43 8.87 -13.21
CA ALA A 166 15.81 7.72 -13.83
C ALA A 166 16.15 6.41 -13.11
N VAL A 167 17.41 6.24 -12.72
CA VAL A 167 17.88 5.07 -11.96
C VAL A 167 17.17 4.97 -10.61
N ILE A 168 16.96 6.09 -9.93
CA ILE A 168 16.20 6.15 -8.67
C ILE A 168 14.75 5.70 -8.89
N LEU A 169 14.09 6.25 -9.91
CA LEU A 169 12.71 5.87 -10.24
C LEU A 169 12.59 4.38 -10.58
N ALA A 170 13.55 3.82 -11.32
CA ALA A 170 13.57 2.41 -11.67
C ALA A 170 13.69 1.52 -10.42
N VAL A 171 14.58 1.86 -9.48
CA VAL A 171 14.71 1.08 -8.25
C VAL A 171 13.52 1.26 -7.32
N PHE A 172 12.93 2.45 -7.27
CA PHE A 172 11.67 2.67 -6.55
C PHE A 172 10.54 1.80 -7.11
N ALA A 173 10.38 1.74 -8.43
CA ALA A 173 9.40 0.87 -9.09
C ALA A 173 9.64 -0.62 -8.78
N LEU A 174 10.91 -1.07 -8.79
CA LEU A 174 11.26 -2.44 -8.39
C LEU A 174 10.90 -2.72 -6.93
N GLY A 175 11.21 -1.80 -6.01
CA GLY A 175 10.87 -1.92 -4.60
C GLY A 175 9.36 -2.05 -4.36
N MET A 176 8.55 -1.22 -5.04
CA MET A 176 7.09 -1.32 -4.98
C MET A 176 6.59 -2.66 -5.53
N THR A 177 7.16 -3.12 -6.65
CA THR A 177 6.78 -4.42 -7.26
C THR A 177 7.01 -5.57 -6.29
N LEU A 178 8.13 -5.57 -5.56
CA LEU A 178 8.44 -6.61 -4.58
C LEU A 178 7.51 -6.59 -3.37
N ASN A 179 7.18 -5.40 -2.86
CA ASN A 179 6.20 -5.26 -1.77
C ASN A 179 4.81 -5.80 -2.17
N ILE A 180 4.40 -5.59 -3.43
CA ILE A 180 3.12 -6.12 -3.93
C ILE A 180 3.16 -7.64 -4.03
N ILE A 181 4.26 -8.20 -4.53
CA ILE A 181 4.47 -9.65 -4.61
C ILE A 181 4.44 -10.26 -3.19
N GLU A 182 4.99 -9.58 -2.19
CA GLU A 182 4.87 -10.01 -0.79
C GLU A 182 3.43 -10.14 -0.35
N LEU A 183 2.67 -9.05 -0.53
CA LEU A 183 1.32 -8.97 -0.01
C LEU A 183 0.41 -9.97 -0.73
N ALA A 184 0.65 -10.19 -2.03
CA ALA A 184 -0.13 -11.11 -2.85
C ALA A 184 0.13 -12.58 -2.51
N PHE A 185 1.38 -12.96 -2.25
CA PHE A 185 1.75 -14.39 -2.15
C PHE A 185 2.17 -14.84 -0.75
N GLY A 186 2.58 -13.93 0.15
CA GLY A 186 3.02 -14.22 1.53
C GLY A 186 4.30 -15.05 1.68
N THR A 187 4.60 -15.90 0.70
CA THR A 187 5.72 -16.84 0.68
C THR A 187 7.08 -16.18 0.45
N PHE A 188 7.12 -14.88 0.17
CA PHE A 188 8.34 -14.15 -0.19
C PHE A 188 8.95 -13.31 0.94
N SER A 189 8.43 -13.40 2.17
CA SER A 189 8.92 -12.63 3.32
C SER A 189 10.44 -12.75 3.54
N GLY A 190 11.02 -13.94 3.31
CA GLY A 190 12.46 -14.17 3.37
C GLY A 190 13.27 -13.46 2.29
N ILE A 191 12.74 -13.35 1.06
CA ILE A 191 13.39 -12.59 -0.02
C ILE A 191 13.38 -11.10 0.32
N ILE A 192 12.31 -10.62 0.92
CA ILE A 192 12.08 -9.20 1.17
C ILE A 192 12.88 -8.69 2.34
N ASN A 193 13.10 -9.50 3.37
CA ASN A 193 14.05 -9.15 4.42
C ASN A 193 15.47 -8.92 3.88
N ASN A 194 15.91 -9.69 2.88
CA ASN A 194 17.19 -9.46 2.22
C ASN A 194 17.14 -8.26 1.25
N TYR A 195 16.01 -8.07 0.57
CA TYR A 195 15.82 -6.96 -0.35
C TYR A 195 15.69 -5.61 0.36
N SER A 196 15.14 -5.57 1.57
CA SER A 196 15.00 -4.35 2.36
C SER A 196 16.37 -3.78 2.74
N ALA A 197 17.32 -4.65 3.11
CA ALA A 197 18.70 -4.25 3.37
C ALA A 197 19.39 -3.68 2.12
N LEU A 198 19.24 -4.36 0.98
CA LEU A 198 19.78 -3.88 -0.30
C LEU A 198 19.11 -2.57 -0.75
N TYR A 199 17.79 -2.43 -0.54
CA TYR A 199 17.04 -1.23 -0.84
C TYR A 199 17.49 -0.06 0.02
N ILE A 200 17.65 -0.24 1.33
CA ILE A 200 18.17 0.79 2.24
C ILE A 200 19.57 1.23 1.80
N LEU A 201 20.45 0.27 1.50
CA LEU A 201 21.79 0.57 1.00
C LEU A 201 21.74 1.38 -0.30
N PHE A 202 20.88 0.99 -1.23
CA PHE A 202 20.71 1.68 -2.50
C PHE A 202 20.18 3.10 -2.31
N VAL A 203 19.15 3.29 -1.48
CA VAL A 203 18.61 4.61 -1.13
C VAL A 203 19.67 5.48 -0.46
N ALA A 204 20.52 4.91 0.40
CA ALA A 204 21.62 5.63 1.02
C ALA A 204 22.67 6.08 -0.02
N LEU A 205 23.05 5.20 -0.96
CA LEU A 205 23.98 5.52 -2.04
C LEU A 205 23.42 6.61 -2.97
N VAL A 206 22.14 6.49 -3.33
CA VAL A 206 21.41 7.51 -4.08
C VAL A 206 21.38 8.84 -3.33
N GLY A 207 21.05 8.82 -2.04
CA GLY A 207 21.00 10.00 -1.19
C GLY A 207 22.35 10.71 -1.13
N ALA A 208 23.44 9.94 -0.97
CA ALA A 208 24.80 10.46 -1.05
C ALA A 208 25.07 11.11 -2.42
N GLY A 209 24.66 10.48 -3.52
CA GLY A 209 24.79 11.04 -4.87
C GLY A 209 24.03 12.36 -5.05
N VAL A 210 22.81 12.47 -4.52
CA VAL A 210 22.02 13.70 -4.53
C VAL A 210 22.70 14.80 -3.70
N ILE A 211 23.24 14.47 -2.53
CA ILE A 211 23.99 15.43 -1.70
C ILE A 211 25.23 15.92 -2.45
N SER A 212 26.01 15.03 -3.06
CA SER A 212 27.18 15.39 -3.87
C SER A 212 26.81 16.30 -5.04
N LEU A 213 25.66 16.04 -5.68
CA LEU A 213 25.14 16.89 -6.76
C LEU A 213 24.78 18.29 -6.25
N ILE A 214 24.11 18.41 -5.10
CA ILE A 214 23.74 19.70 -4.51
C ILE A 214 25.01 20.51 -4.20
N VAL A 215 26.01 19.88 -3.59
CA VAL A 215 27.31 20.52 -3.29
C VAL A 215 27.98 21.00 -4.58
N TYR A 216 27.95 20.20 -5.64
CA TYR A 216 28.48 20.56 -6.95
C TYR A 216 27.74 21.76 -7.58
N LEU A 217 26.41 21.80 -7.50
CA LEU A 217 25.61 22.91 -8.00
C LEU A 217 25.86 24.21 -7.21
N VAL A 218 26.07 24.12 -5.90
CA VAL A 218 26.45 25.27 -5.06
C VAL A 218 27.82 25.78 -5.49
N LYS A 219 28.80 24.90 -5.71
CA LYS A 219 30.14 25.29 -6.19
C LYS A 219 30.05 26.05 -7.52
N ILE A 220 29.33 25.51 -8.51
CA ILE A 220 29.14 26.19 -9.81
C ILE A 220 28.45 27.54 -9.65
N SER A 221 27.44 27.63 -8.79
CA SER A 221 26.70 28.87 -8.54
C SER A 221 27.61 29.95 -7.95
N LEU A 222 28.51 29.56 -7.03
CA LEU A 222 29.52 30.46 -6.47
C LEU A 222 30.52 30.91 -7.53
N GLU A 223 31.09 29.99 -8.32
CA GLU A 223 32.05 30.34 -9.39
C GLU A 223 31.44 31.34 -10.39
N LEU A 224 30.20 31.13 -10.81
CA LEU A 224 29.47 32.05 -11.69
C LEU A 224 29.23 33.42 -11.05
N TYR A 225 28.88 33.45 -9.75
CA TYR A 225 28.66 34.67 -9.01
C TYR A 225 29.95 35.53 -8.92
N TRP A 226 31.08 34.91 -8.60
CA TRP A 226 32.37 35.60 -8.51
C TRP A 226 32.86 36.10 -9.87
N LYS A 227 32.70 35.29 -10.92
CA LYS A 227 33.02 35.68 -12.31
C LYS A 227 32.26 36.93 -12.73
N ASN A 228 30.99 37.06 -12.35
CA ASN A 228 30.17 38.25 -12.66
C ASN A 228 30.58 39.50 -11.88
N ARG A 229 31.31 39.36 -10.75
CA ARG A 229 31.84 40.51 -9.99
C ARG A 229 33.23 40.97 -10.46
N GLY A 230 33.81 40.32 -11.48
CA GLY A 230 35.13 40.68 -11.99
C GLY A 230 36.30 40.27 -11.10
N ALA A 231 36.08 39.38 -10.11
CA ALA A 231 37.16 38.81 -9.32
C ALA A 231 37.98 37.84 -10.21
N SER A 232 39.31 37.95 -10.18
CA SER A 232 40.19 37.02 -10.90
C SER A 232 40.14 35.65 -10.24
N LYS A 233 40.24 34.59 -11.06
CA LYS A 233 40.16 33.19 -10.63
C LYS A 233 41.14 32.85 -9.48
N GLU A 234 42.27 33.54 -9.43
CA GLU A 234 43.32 33.41 -8.40
C GLU A 234 42.81 33.69 -6.98
N THR A 235 41.90 34.66 -6.81
CA THR A 235 41.33 34.97 -5.48
C THR A 235 40.36 33.92 -4.95
N PHE A 236 39.82 33.06 -5.82
CA PHE A 236 38.85 32.04 -5.42
C PHE A 236 39.55 30.76 -4.94
N ASP A 237 40.60 30.33 -5.65
CA ASP A 237 41.36 29.12 -5.31
C ASP A 237 42.18 29.26 -4.00
N GLU A 238 42.44 30.49 -3.53
CA GLU A 238 43.09 30.72 -2.22
C GLU A 238 42.12 30.60 -1.02
N GLN A 239 40.80 30.64 -1.24
CA GLN A 239 39.81 30.67 -0.16
C GLN A 239 39.06 29.34 0.07
N PHE A 240 39.17 28.37 -0.84
CA PHE A 240 38.45 27.09 -0.80
C PHE A 240 39.31 25.92 -1.27
#